data_AF-A0A0U5C324-F1
#
_entry.id   AF-A0A0U5C324-F1
#
_cell.length_a   1.000
_cell.length_b   1.000
_cell.length_c   1.000
_cell.angle_alpha   90.00
_cell.angle_beta   90.00
_cell.angle_gamma   90.00
#
_symmetry.space_group_name_H-M   'P 1'
#
loop_
_entity.id
_entity.type
_entity.pdbx_description
1 polymer ?
#
loop_
_entity_poly.entity_id
_entity_poly.type
_entity_poly.pdbx_seq_one_letter_code
_entity_poly.pdbx_strand_id
1 'polypeptide(L)'
;MPRGYTQLYKLCPRSFLFAIVANVGPDGASRSLAVAYRQGNDANSASFPSRVSHFVADTLALIEILSDPANRAPLEAERSLAEGWYRDEVECSDRPSVPDRPQPPFLVPEGYSWARQMHPQPQLPWDGDASREFPFITTCLLLGLLRDNRDGNAKTMRDNRSRLSDVQLQPLSTVFRGDCIEYGLIVLDISDLHSGIKYGITAFPVCYMAEVHYRDCLGHWDPVEDPPPAKEPDVVPGQRPRELLSIHQWRSRYFFDRFMGDGPSIRRLDGMPLAGSAALDFLWPNIYGDPPKDWSTDSEEDYDSTGSLSATILEEPPQKFSDEIASGIDDLLDLTQEPAERSLEETVIHRIQNLAEHREQLRQRLEEASDRLGPSKISSHLLRVAYAGHSHLNWVAFQKLTLGAIAAAITSEELRDASALSLRIDQFMLARDEKEGGLDDLVAALAQSTALKQLCFLQRPDRKSVDASDRFCSRLAERLSGGDLEWLRSRTM
;
A
#
# COMPACT_ATOMS: atom_id res chain seq x y z
N MET A 1 10.01 -6.15 -54.02
CA MET A 1 9.21 -5.89 -52.80
C MET A 1 9.76 -4.64 -52.14
N PRO A 2 8.92 -3.67 -51.75
CA PRO A 2 9.36 -2.55 -50.92
C PRO A 2 10.02 -3.06 -49.63
N ARG A 3 10.95 -2.26 -49.10
CA ARG A 3 11.66 -2.51 -47.83
C ARG A 3 11.36 -1.34 -46.91
N GLY A 4 11.05 -1.61 -45.66
CA GLY A 4 10.77 -0.57 -44.68
C GLY A 4 11.12 -1.01 -43.28
N TYR A 5 11.55 -0.05 -42.46
CA TYR A 5 11.67 -0.22 -41.02
C TYR A 5 10.30 0.04 -40.39
N THR A 6 9.68 -0.99 -39.83
CA THR A 6 8.30 -0.92 -39.34
C THR A 6 8.11 -1.74 -38.06
N GLN A 7 7.00 -1.49 -37.37
CA GLN A 7 6.61 -2.22 -36.18
C GLN A 7 6.07 -3.59 -36.59
N LEU A 8 6.77 -4.65 -36.19
CA LEU A 8 6.31 -6.02 -36.42
C LEU A 8 5.26 -6.43 -35.39
N TYR A 9 5.47 -6.03 -34.13
CA TYR A 9 4.62 -6.47 -33.04
C TYR A 9 4.65 -5.52 -31.85
N LYS A 10 3.55 -5.50 -31.09
CA LYS A 10 3.37 -4.65 -29.90
C LYS A 10 2.82 -5.48 -28.76
N LEU A 11 3.57 -5.58 -27.66
CA LEU A 11 3.24 -6.43 -26.51
C LEU A 11 3.06 -5.64 -25.23
N CYS A 12 2.21 -6.14 -24.34
CA CYS A 12 2.18 -5.75 -22.94
C CYS A 12 3.51 -6.17 -22.25
N PRO A 13 4.04 -5.38 -21.30
CA PRO A 13 5.13 -5.83 -20.45
C PRO A 13 4.86 -7.21 -19.88
N ARG A 14 5.93 -7.99 -19.76
CA ARG A 14 5.84 -9.36 -19.27
C ARG A 14 5.67 -9.38 -17.75
N SER A 15 6.30 -8.44 -17.06
CA SER A 15 6.36 -8.39 -15.61
C SER A 15 5.80 -7.07 -15.10
N PHE A 16 5.46 -7.02 -13.81
CA PHE A 16 4.94 -5.82 -13.18
C PHE A 16 5.54 -5.65 -11.79
N LEU A 17 5.92 -4.41 -11.48
CA LEU A 17 6.16 -3.97 -10.12
C LEU A 17 4.80 -3.60 -9.51
N PHE A 18 4.43 -4.25 -8.41
CA PHE A 18 3.26 -3.90 -7.62
C PHE A 18 3.71 -3.12 -6.40
N ALA A 19 3.15 -1.95 -6.18
CA ALA A 19 3.42 -1.12 -5.02
C ALA A 19 2.12 -0.77 -4.30
N ILE A 20 2.05 -1.11 -3.01
CA ILE A 20 1.02 -0.59 -2.10
C ILE A 20 1.59 0.68 -1.47
N VAL A 21 0.85 1.78 -1.55
CA VAL A 21 1.29 3.10 -1.08
C VAL A 21 0.25 3.76 -0.18
N ALA A 22 0.69 4.70 0.63
CA ALA A 22 -0.18 5.58 1.41
C ALA A 22 0.48 6.93 1.67
N ASN A 23 -0.32 7.94 2.00
CA ASN A 23 0.09 9.28 2.43
C ASN A 23 0.59 9.27 3.89
N VAL A 24 1.69 8.55 4.13
CA VAL A 24 2.32 8.37 5.46
C VAL A 24 3.70 9.02 5.55
N GLY A 25 4.17 9.64 4.46
CA GLY A 25 5.43 10.37 4.45
C GLY A 25 5.33 11.74 5.11
N PRO A 26 6.47 12.45 5.26
CA PRO A 26 6.50 13.84 5.70
C PRO A 26 5.52 14.70 4.89
N ASP A 27 4.82 15.61 5.57
CA ASP A 27 3.83 16.51 4.99
C ASP A 27 2.69 15.79 4.22
N GLY A 28 2.40 14.54 4.58
CA GLY A 28 1.38 13.71 3.91
C GLY A 28 1.81 13.17 2.55
N ALA A 29 3.11 13.18 2.25
CA ALA A 29 3.64 12.64 0.99
C ALA A 29 3.39 11.14 0.86
N SER A 30 3.18 10.67 -0.37
CA SER A 30 3.01 9.23 -0.63
C SER A 30 4.31 8.47 -0.38
N ARG A 31 4.21 7.30 0.27
CA ARG A 31 5.32 6.36 0.54
C ARG A 31 4.85 4.92 0.34
N SER A 32 5.79 4.05 0.00
CA SER A 32 5.53 2.63 -0.21
C SER A 32 5.40 1.88 1.12
N LEU A 33 4.41 1.01 1.22
CA LEU A 33 4.19 0.13 2.38
C LEU A 33 4.50 -1.33 2.06
N ALA A 34 4.42 -1.72 0.79
CA ALA A 34 4.95 -2.98 0.30
C ALA A 34 5.24 -2.86 -1.20
N VAL A 35 6.32 -3.51 -1.65
CA VAL A 35 6.70 -3.55 -3.07
C VAL A 35 7.06 -4.98 -3.47
N ALA A 36 6.53 -5.43 -4.61
CA ALA A 36 6.82 -6.76 -5.14
C ALA A 36 6.96 -6.71 -6.66
N TYR A 37 7.99 -7.37 -7.18
CA TYR A 37 8.12 -7.67 -8.60
C TYR A 37 7.42 -9.00 -8.90
N ARG A 38 6.46 -8.98 -9.83
CA ARG A 38 5.72 -10.14 -10.31
C ARG A 38 6.16 -10.47 -11.74
N GLN A 39 6.77 -11.63 -11.91
CA GLN A 39 7.23 -12.11 -13.22
C GLN A 39 6.16 -12.90 -13.99
N GLY A 40 5.80 -12.44 -15.19
CA GLY A 40 4.84 -13.17 -16.03
C GLY A 40 5.36 -14.55 -16.49
N ASN A 41 4.51 -15.57 -16.37
CA ASN A 41 4.77 -16.90 -16.89
C ASN A 41 4.27 -17.02 -18.34
N ASP A 42 5.17 -16.86 -19.32
CA ASP A 42 4.84 -16.96 -20.75
C ASP A 42 4.75 -18.41 -21.28
N ALA A 43 4.75 -19.43 -20.41
CA ALA A 43 4.96 -20.83 -20.80
C ALA A 43 3.96 -21.36 -21.85
N ASN A 44 2.73 -20.83 -21.95
CA ASN A 44 1.69 -21.45 -22.77
C ASN A 44 0.93 -20.55 -23.76
N SER A 45 1.09 -19.22 -23.75
CA SER A 45 0.72 -18.41 -24.91
C SER A 45 1.37 -17.04 -24.83
N ALA A 46 2.15 -16.67 -25.84
CA ALA A 46 2.60 -15.30 -26.08
C ALA A 46 1.45 -14.37 -26.53
N SER A 47 0.20 -14.77 -26.29
CA SER A 47 -0.95 -14.00 -26.72
C SER A 47 -1.08 -12.79 -25.80
N PHE A 48 -1.11 -11.61 -26.41
CA PHE A 48 -1.34 -10.34 -25.72
C PHE A 48 -2.48 -10.38 -24.65
N PRO A 49 -3.61 -11.08 -24.87
CA PRO A 49 -4.66 -11.20 -23.86
C PRO A 49 -4.27 -11.91 -22.55
N SER A 50 -3.32 -12.86 -22.58
CA SER A 50 -2.95 -13.63 -21.39
C SER A 50 -2.23 -12.75 -20.36
N ARG A 51 -1.22 -11.98 -20.79
CA ARG A 51 -0.47 -11.05 -19.95
C ARG A 51 -1.36 -9.99 -19.29
N VAL A 52 -2.29 -9.42 -20.07
CA VAL A 52 -3.25 -8.45 -19.53
C VAL A 52 -4.18 -9.10 -18.52
N SER A 53 -4.69 -10.29 -18.83
CA SER A 53 -5.56 -11.02 -17.90
C SER A 53 -4.88 -11.31 -16.57
N HIS A 54 -3.58 -11.61 -16.57
CA HIS A 54 -2.82 -11.91 -15.34
C HIS A 54 -2.73 -10.72 -14.40
N PHE A 55 -2.19 -9.57 -14.84
CA PHE A 55 -2.06 -8.43 -13.92
C PHE A 55 -3.43 -7.87 -13.51
N VAL A 56 -4.46 -7.96 -14.37
CA VAL A 56 -5.84 -7.57 -14.01
C VAL A 56 -6.37 -8.48 -12.90
N ALA A 57 -6.16 -9.79 -13.01
CA ALA A 57 -6.51 -10.76 -11.97
C ALA A 57 -5.79 -10.47 -10.65
N ASP A 58 -4.48 -10.24 -10.71
CA ASP A 58 -3.64 -9.93 -9.55
C ASP A 58 -4.10 -8.62 -8.88
N THR A 59 -4.37 -7.58 -9.67
CA THR A 59 -4.85 -6.27 -9.19
C THR A 59 -6.21 -6.42 -8.50
N LEU A 60 -7.16 -7.15 -9.10
CA LEU A 60 -8.47 -7.39 -8.49
C LEU A 60 -8.38 -8.22 -7.21
N ALA A 61 -7.52 -9.23 -7.17
CA ALA A 61 -7.29 -10.04 -5.97
C ALA A 61 -6.75 -9.18 -4.82
N LEU A 62 -5.81 -8.28 -5.13
CA LEU A 62 -5.27 -7.33 -4.15
C LEU A 62 -6.34 -6.35 -3.67
N ILE A 63 -7.13 -5.77 -4.58
CA ILE A 63 -8.23 -4.88 -4.20
C ILE A 63 -9.24 -5.61 -3.30
N GLU A 64 -9.61 -6.85 -3.61
CA GLU A 64 -10.53 -7.67 -2.80
C GLU A 64 -9.98 -7.92 -1.39
N ILE A 65 -8.70 -8.31 -1.28
CA ILE A 65 -8.05 -8.53 0.02
C ILE A 65 -7.97 -7.22 0.82
N LEU A 66 -7.50 -6.14 0.20
CA LEU A 66 -7.31 -4.86 0.88
C LEU A 66 -8.64 -4.16 1.24
N SER A 67 -9.72 -4.48 0.53
CA SER A 67 -11.06 -3.96 0.81
C SER A 67 -11.86 -4.81 1.79
N ASP A 68 -11.37 -5.99 2.18
CA ASP A 68 -12.07 -6.85 3.13
C ASP A 68 -12.18 -6.15 4.49
N PRO A 69 -13.40 -5.97 5.04
CA PRO A 69 -13.60 -5.35 6.34
C PRO A 69 -12.80 -6.01 7.49
N ALA A 70 -12.51 -7.30 7.41
CA ALA A 70 -11.70 -8.01 8.41
C ALA A 70 -10.23 -7.57 8.41
N ASN A 71 -9.75 -7.03 7.29
CA ASN A 71 -8.39 -6.53 7.13
C ASN A 71 -8.26 -5.05 7.50
N ARG A 72 -9.38 -4.36 7.78
CA ARG A 72 -9.38 -2.91 8.02
C ARG A 72 -8.52 -2.50 9.21
N ALA A 73 -8.72 -3.12 10.37
CA ALA A 73 -7.98 -2.77 11.58
C ALA A 73 -6.45 -2.95 11.42
N PRO A 74 -5.93 -4.09 10.94
CA PRO A 74 -4.49 -4.26 10.75
C PRO A 74 -3.92 -3.34 9.65
N LEU A 75 -4.68 -3.02 8.60
CA LEU A 75 -4.25 -2.02 7.60
C LEU A 75 -4.12 -0.62 8.21
N GLU A 76 -5.11 -0.16 8.98
CA GLU A 76 -5.07 1.13 9.67
C GLU A 76 -3.91 1.18 10.69
N ALA A 77 -3.69 0.07 11.40
CA ALA A 77 -2.62 -0.08 12.37
C ALA A 77 -1.22 0.04 11.74
N GLU A 78 -0.95 -0.73 10.68
CA GLU A 78 0.34 -0.66 9.98
C GLU A 78 0.54 0.67 9.27
N ARG A 79 -0.52 1.28 8.73
CA ARG A 79 -0.46 2.62 8.14
C ARG A 79 -0.05 3.67 9.18
N SER A 80 -0.63 3.60 10.38
CA SER A 80 -0.32 4.54 11.47
C SER A 80 1.09 4.31 12.03
N LEU A 81 1.54 3.05 12.08
CA LEU A 81 2.93 2.72 12.38
C LEU A 81 3.88 3.33 11.35
N ALA A 82 3.52 3.22 10.06
CA ALA A 82 4.33 3.72 8.97
C ALA A 82 4.48 5.24 9.01
N GLU A 83 3.44 5.97 9.40
CA GLU A 83 3.48 7.43 9.53
C GLU A 83 4.54 7.89 10.55
N GLY A 84 4.56 7.26 11.73
CA GLY A 84 5.60 7.52 12.72
C GLY A 84 7.00 7.10 12.25
N TRP A 85 7.09 6.01 11.49
CA TRP A 85 8.37 5.50 10.99
C TRP A 85 8.99 6.40 9.92
N TYR A 86 8.21 6.82 8.92
CA TYR A 86 8.68 7.70 7.84
C TYR A 86 8.98 9.13 8.29
N ARG A 87 8.42 9.55 9.43
CA ARG A 87 8.77 10.84 10.07
C ARG A 87 10.18 10.83 10.65
N ASP A 88 10.60 9.68 11.20
CA ASP A 88 11.92 9.48 11.80
C ASP A 88 12.99 9.05 10.77
N GLU A 89 12.59 8.55 9.61
CA GLU A 89 13.49 8.02 8.59
C GLU A 89 14.22 9.16 7.85
N VAL A 90 15.56 9.14 7.89
CA VAL A 90 16.39 10.01 7.06
C VAL A 90 16.36 9.45 5.65
N GLU A 91 15.90 10.25 4.67
CA GLU A 91 15.81 9.81 3.27
C GLU A 91 17.15 9.18 2.81
N CYS A 92 17.11 7.88 2.50
CA CYS A 92 18.27 7.18 1.97
C CYS A 92 18.51 7.66 0.53
N SER A 93 19.75 8.10 0.24
CA SER A 93 20.15 8.55 -1.10
C SER A 93 20.19 7.40 -2.11
N ASP A 94 20.45 6.18 -1.65
CA ASP A 94 20.55 5.00 -2.49
C ASP A 94 19.20 4.29 -2.58
N ARG A 95 18.47 4.58 -3.65
CA ARG A 95 17.19 3.92 -3.96
C ARG A 95 17.42 2.81 -5.00
N PRO A 96 17.24 1.54 -4.65
CA PRO A 96 17.42 0.44 -5.59
C PRO A 96 16.36 0.50 -6.69
N SER A 97 16.69 -0.06 -7.85
CA SER A 97 15.72 -0.32 -8.92
C SER A 97 15.81 -1.78 -9.33
N VAL A 98 14.69 -2.37 -9.74
CA VAL A 98 14.72 -3.71 -10.33
C VAL A 98 15.54 -3.65 -11.64
N PRO A 99 16.56 -4.51 -11.81
CA PRO A 99 17.38 -4.49 -13.01
C PRO A 99 16.55 -4.88 -14.23
N ASP A 100 16.75 -4.17 -15.34
CA ASP A 100 16.15 -4.50 -16.64
C ASP A 100 16.77 -5.80 -17.17
N ARG A 101 15.99 -6.88 -17.18
CA ARG A 101 16.37 -8.14 -17.82
C ARG A 101 15.89 -8.14 -19.26
N PRO A 102 16.68 -8.71 -20.19
CA PRO A 102 16.31 -8.75 -21.59
C PRO A 102 14.93 -9.39 -21.76
N GLN A 103 14.08 -8.73 -22.56
CA GLN A 103 12.82 -9.30 -23.01
C GLN A 103 13.05 -10.64 -23.69
N PRO A 104 12.09 -11.59 -23.63
CA PRO A 104 12.21 -12.82 -24.40
C PRO A 104 12.40 -12.46 -25.90
N PRO A 105 13.25 -13.19 -26.62
CA PRO A 105 13.54 -12.90 -28.02
C PRO A 105 12.26 -12.89 -28.84
N PHE A 106 12.23 -12.04 -29.88
CA PHE A 106 11.11 -12.03 -30.81
C PHE A 106 11.01 -13.37 -31.52
N LEU A 107 9.91 -14.09 -31.30
CA LEU A 107 9.61 -15.33 -32.00
C LEU A 107 8.65 -15.02 -33.16
N VAL A 108 9.12 -15.26 -34.38
CA VAL A 108 8.26 -15.23 -35.58
C VAL A 108 7.21 -16.33 -35.43
N PRO A 109 5.92 -16.05 -35.63
CA PRO A 109 4.89 -17.09 -35.69
C PRO A 109 5.14 -18.01 -36.89
N GLU A 110 5.84 -19.13 -36.70
CA GLU A 110 5.89 -20.20 -37.70
C GLU A 110 4.51 -20.87 -37.76
N GLY A 111 3.62 -20.35 -38.60
CA GLY A 111 2.25 -20.85 -38.75
C GLY A 111 1.44 -20.86 -37.44
N TYR A 112 0.30 -21.54 -37.45
CA TYR A 112 -0.59 -21.67 -36.28
C TYR A 112 0.06 -22.33 -35.03
N SER A 113 1.34 -22.72 -35.07
CA SER A 113 2.05 -23.29 -33.93
C SER A 113 2.79 -22.24 -33.10
N TRP A 114 2.03 -21.50 -32.28
CA TRP A 114 2.56 -20.70 -31.16
C TRP A 114 3.23 -21.53 -30.05
N ALA A 115 3.24 -22.86 -30.20
CA ALA A 115 3.62 -23.85 -29.19
C ALA A 115 5.10 -24.27 -29.25
N ARG A 116 6.00 -23.52 -29.91
CA ARG A 116 7.43 -23.77 -29.77
C ARG A 116 7.83 -23.42 -28.33
N GLN A 117 8.41 -24.40 -27.64
CA GLN A 117 8.70 -24.40 -26.20
C GLN A 117 9.32 -23.06 -25.73
N MET A 118 8.49 -22.18 -25.18
CA MET A 118 8.97 -21.08 -24.35
C MET A 118 9.60 -21.72 -23.13
N HIS A 119 10.92 -21.58 -22.97
CA HIS A 119 11.56 -22.04 -21.74
C HIS A 119 10.97 -21.25 -20.56
N PRO A 120 10.46 -21.94 -19.52
CA PRO A 120 9.99 -21.26 -18.33
C PRO A 120 11.15 -20.43 -17.75
N GLN A 121 10.83 -19.21 -17.32
CA GLN A 121 11.85 -18.32 -16.79
C GLN A 121 12.49 -18.91 -15.53
N PRO A 122 13.78 -18.58 -15.30
CA PRO A 122 14.46 -18.94 -14.07
C PRO A 122 13.66 -18.42 -12.89
N GLN A 123 13.60 -19.26 -11.86
CA GLN A 123 12.97 -18.92 -10.61
C GLN A 123 13.68 -17.73 -9.98
N LEU A 124 12.92 -16.74 -9.53
CA LEU A 124 13.48 -15.64 -8.76
C LEU A 124 13.94 -16.17 -7.39
N PRO A 125 15.04 -15.64 -6.85
CA PRO A 125 15.46 -15.98 -5.50
C PRO A 125 14.34 -15.59 -4.53
N TRP A 126 13.90 -16.57 -3.74
CA TRP A 126 12.96 -16.34 -2.66
C TRP A 126 13.73 -15.99 -1.40
N ASP A 127 13.54 -14.76 -0.91
CA ASP A 127 14.07 -14.34 0.38
C ASP A 127 12.95 -14.43 1.43
N GLY A 128 12.73 -15.64 1.92
CA GLY A 128 11.72 -15.92 2.93
C GLY A 128 12.08 -15.39 4.32
N ASP A 129 13.37 -15.12 4.55
CA ASP A 129 13.91 -14.74 5.86
C ASP A 129 14.13 -13.23 6.00
N ALA A 130 14.06 -12.48 4.89
CA ALA A 130 14.09 -11.02 4.94
C ALA A 130 12.97 -10.47 5.83
N SER A 131 13.41 -9.80 6.90
CA SER A 131 12.54 -9.03 7.78
C SER A 131 11.75 -8.00 6.98
N ARG A 132 10.43 -7.96 7.20
CA ARG A 132 9.50 -7.06 6.51
C ARG A 132 9.06 -5.95 7.44
N GLU A 133 9.16 -4.71 6.98
CA GLU A 133 8.83 -3.51 7.73
C GLU A 133 7.35 -3.50 8.14
N PHE A 134 6.48 -3.88 7.22
CA PHE A 134 5.01 -3.94 7.38
C PHE A 134 4.48 -5.34 7.01
N PRO A 135 4.55 -6.31 7.94
CA PRO A 135 4.27 -7.72 7.65
C PRO A 135 2.85 -8.02 7.17
N PHE A 136 1.81 -7.36 7.70
CA PHE A 136 0.44 -7.59 7.31
C PHE A 136 0.16 -7.11 5.89
N ILE A 137 0.51 -5.86 5.56
CA ILE A 137 0.37 -5.30 4.21
C ILE A 137 1.20 -6.11 3.21
N THR A 138 2.42 -6.51 3.59
CA THR A 138 3.26 -7.39 2.76
C THR A 138 2.59 -8.76 2.54
N THR A 139 1.93 -9.31 3.56
CA THR A 139 1.18 -10.57 3.45
C THR A 139 -0.01 -10.41 2.52
N CYS A 140 -0.77 -9.32 2.60
CA CYS A 140 -1.85 -9.02 1.66
C CYS A 140 -1.32 -8.97 0.21
N LEU A 141 -0.17 -8.31 0.01
CA LEU A 141 0.49 -8.25 -1.30
C LEU A 141 0.84 -9.65 -1.83
N LEU A 142 1.49 -10.47 -1.02
CA LEU A 142 1.85 -11.84 -1.40
C LEU A 142 0.61 -12.70 -1.69
N LEU A 143 -0.41 -12.66 -0.82
CA LEU A 143 -1.64 -13.43 -0.98
C LEU A 143 -2.37 -13.07 -2.27
N GLY A 144 -2.41 -11.79 -2.64
CA GLY A 144 -3.02 -11.35 -3.90
C GLY A 144 -2.24 -11.83 -5.13
N LEU A 145 -0.92 -11.68 -5.12
CA LEU A 145 -0.04 -12.05 -6.25
C LEU A 145 0.14 -13.56 -6.44
N LEU A 146 -0.05 -14.34 -5.38
CA LEU A 146 0.07 -15.81 -5.39
C LEU A 146 -1.30 -16.50 -5.47
N ARG A 147 -2.40 -15.75 -5.57
CA ARG A 147 -3.75 -16.33 -5.63
C ARG A 147 -3.91 -17.22 -6.87
N ASP A 148 -4.24 -18.48 -6.66
CA ASP A 148 -4.60 -19.41 -7.73
C ASP A 148 -6.04 -19.10 -8.15
N ASN A 149 -6.21 -18.27 -9.19
CA ASN A 149 -7.54 -17.92 -9.73
C ASN A 149 -8.16 -19.11 -10.48
N ARG A 150 -8.64 -20.08 -9.71
CA ARG A 150 -9.45 -21.20 -10.20
C ARG A 150 -10.90 -20.76 -10.36
N ASP A 151 -11.17 -19.87 -11.30
CA ASP A 151 -12.53 -19.78 -11.81
C ASP A 151 -12.84 -21.11 -12.52
N GLY A 152 -13.97 -21.74 -12.17
CA GLY A 152 -14.32 -23.16 -12.34
C GLY A 152 -14.30 -23.77 -13.76
N ASN A 153 -13.70 -23.14 -14.77
CA ASN A 153 -13.40 -23.75 -16.07
C ASN A 153 -12.11 -24.56 -16.01
N ALA A 154 -12.16 -25.68 -15.30
CA ALA A 154 -11.04 -26.58 -14.97
C ALA A 154 -10.42 -27.35 -16.16
N LYS A 155 -10.67 -26.96 -17.42
CA LYS A 155 -10.22 -27.73 -18.60
C LYS A 155 -9.15 -27.07 -19.48
N THR A 156 -8.85 -25.77 -19.31
CA THR A 156 -7.95 -25.07 -20.24
C THR A 156 -6.74 -24.37 -19.62
N MET A 157 -6.57 -24.34 -18.30
CA MET A 157 -5.46 -23.60 -17.66
C MET A 157 -4.84 -24.34 -16.46
N ARG A 158 -4.24 -25.52 -16.67
CA ARG A 158 -3.40 -26.15 -15.62
C ARG A 158 -2.01 -25.51 -15.49
N ASP A 159 -1.56 -24.77 -16.50
CA ASP A 159 -0.15 -24.40 -16.64
C ASP A 159 0.14 -22.91 -16.34
N ASN A 160 -0.86 -22.14 -15.92
CA ASN A 160 -0.75 -20.69 -15.66
C ASN A 160 -0.71 -20.32 -14.18
N ARG A 161 -0.31 -21.27 -13.31
CA ARG A 161 -0.17 -20.98 -11.87
C ARG A 161 1.00 -20.06 -11.61
N SER A 162 0.76 -18.99 -10.85
CA SER A 162 1.81 -18.23 -10.20
C SER A 162 2.61 -19.16 -9.29
N ARG A 163 3.89 -19.34 -9.60
CA ARG A 163 4.81 -20.06 -8.71
C ARG A 163 5.15 -19.14 -7.52
N LEU A 164 5.65 -19.70 -6.43
CA LEU A 164 6.16 -18.86 -5.34
C LEU A 164 7.33 -17.99 -5.83
N SER A 165 8.24 -18.59 -6.61
CA SER A 165 9.43 -17.96 -7.19
C SER A 165 9.16 -17.03 -8.37
N ASP A 166 7.90 -16.71 -8.60
CA ASP A 166 7.38 -15.86 -9.64
C ASP A 166 7.08 -14.45 -9.05
N VAL A 167 7.10 -14.34 -7.72
CA VAL A 167 6.98 -13.10 -6.94
C VAL A 167 8.27 -12.88 -6.16
N GLN A 168 8.83 -11.68 -6.25
CA GLN A 168 9.99 -11.26 -5.48
C GLN A 168 9.70 -9.95 -4.78
N LEU A 169 9.67 -9.97 -3.45
CA LEU A 169 9.54 -8.75 -2.66
C LEU A 169 10.76 -7.84 -2.88
N GLN A 170 10.49 -6.54 -2.96
CA GLN A 170 11.48 -5.50 -3.21
C GLN A 170 11.54 -4.56 -2.00
N PRO A 171 12.68 -3.89 -1.75
CA PRO A 171 12.79 -2.84 -0.73
C PRO A 171 11.71 -1.76 -0.90
N LEU A 172 11.24 -1.16 0.18
CA LEU A 172 10.25 -0.07 0.12
C LEU A 172 10.74 1.15 -0.66
N SER A 173 12.05 1.40 -0.65
CA SER A 173 12.71 2.46 -1.42
C SER A 173 12.86 2.18 -2.92
N THR A 174 12.29 1.08 -3.43
CA THR A 174 12.44 0.68 -4.83
C THR A 174 11.82 1.71 -5.78
N VAL A 175 12.64 2.25 -6.68
CA VAL A 175 12.21 3.20 -7.70
C VAL A 175 11.80 2.47 -8.98
N PHE A 176 10.67 2.87 -9.52
CA PHE A 176 10.22 2.51 -10.85
C PHE A 176 11.06 3.22 -11.91
N ARG A 177 11.68 2.42 -12.78
CA ARG A 177 12.43 2.90 -13.92
C ARG A 177 11.53 3.05 -15.13
N GLY A 178 11.08 4.29 -15.35
CA GLY A 178 10.26 4.64 -16.51
C GLY A 178 10.94 4.36 -17.86
N ASP A 179 12.25 4.17 -17.91
CA ASP A 179 13.01 3.77 -19.10
C ASP A 179 13.13 2.24 -19.30
N CYS A 180 12.77 1.44 -18.29
CA CYS A 180 12.84 -0.02 -18.35
C CYS A 180 11.80 -0.60 -19.31
N ILE A 181 12.22 -1.43 -20.27
CA ILE A 181 11.33 -2.09 -21.23
C ILE A 181 10.69 -3.37 -20.68
N GLU A 182 11.18 -3.88 -19.54
CA GLU A 182 10.78 -5.20 -19.07
C GLU A 182 9.45 -5.23 -18.34
N TYR A 183 9.22 -4.24 -17.48
CA TYR A 183 8.13 -4.27 -16.52
C TYR A 183 7.30 -2.99 -16.50
N GLY A 184 6.01 -3.15 -16.23
CA GLY A 184 5.12 -2.06 -15.87
C GLY A 184 5.07 -1.83 -14.36
N LEU A 185 4.36 -0.79 -13.93
CA LEU A 185 4.05 -0.49 -12.54
C LEU A 185 2.53 -0.53 -12.34
N ILE A 186 2.12 -1.18 -11.26
CA ILE A 186 0.77 -1.15 -10.71
C ILE A 186 0.87 -0.50 -9.32
N VAL A 187 0.10 0.56 -9.11
CA VAL A 187 0.02 1.25 -7.82
C VAL A 187 -1.34 0.96 -7.19
N LEU A 188 -1.35 0.61 -5.91
CA LEU A 188 -2.53 0.45 -5.07
C LEU A 188 -2.41 1.45 -3.92
N ASP A 189 -3.31 2.42 -3.86
CA ASP A 189 -3.30 3.48 -2.86
C ASP A 189 -4.33 3.20 -1.76
N ILE A 190 -3.82 3.06 -0.52
CA ILE A 190 -4.57 2.79 0.70
C ILE A 190 -4.63 3.99 1.65
N SER A 191 -4.35 5.20 1.14
CA SER A 191 -4.34 6.44 1.93
C SER A 191 -5.70 6.72 2.59
N ASP A 192 -6.80 6.31 1.96
CA ASP A 192 -8.12 6.36 2.57
C ASP A 192 -8.88 5.03 2.39
N LEU A 193 -8.93 4.26 3.47
CA LEU A 193 -9.67 2.98 3.53
C LEU A 193 -11.20 3.17 3.63
N HIS A 194 -11.71 4.39 3.77
CA HIS A 194 -13.15 4.67 3.78
C HIS A 194 -13.71 4.84 2.36
N SER A 195 -13.05 5.63 1.51
CA SER A 195 -13.45 5.79 0.10
C SER A 195 -13.11 4.57 -0.78
N GLY A 196 -12.34 3.62 -0.24
CA GLY A 196 -11.97 2.38 -0.90
C GLY A 196 -10.60 2.44 -1.57
N ILE A 197 -10.12 1.28 -2.02
CA ILE A 197 -8.78 1.15 -2.59
C ILE A 197 -8.75 1.75 -3.98
N LYS A 198 -7.82 2.68 -4.21
CA LYS A 198 -7.57 3.27 -5.52
C LYS A 198 -6.45 2.52 -6.22
N TYR A 199 -6.50 2.43 -7.54
CA TYR A 199 -5.44 1.76 -8.32
C TYR A 199 -4.99 2.61 -9.49
N GLY A 200 -3.84 2.32 -10.06
CA GLY A 200 -3.41 2.92 -11.32
C GLY A 200 -2.35 2.11 -12.03
N ILE A 201 -2.34 2.18 -13.36
CA ILE A 201 -1.44 1.44 -14.24
C ILE A 201 -0.49 2.42 -14.92
N THR A 202 0.81 2.15 -14.78
CA THR A 202 1.88 2.82 -15.51
C THR A 202 2.71 1.75 -16.20
N ALA A 203 2.30 1.37 -17.41
CA ALA A 203 2.97 0.33 -18.18
C ALA A 203 3.03 0.76 -19.65
N PHE A 204 4.15 0.48 -20.31
CA PHE A 204 4.36 0.90 -21.69
C PHE A 204 4.49 -0.31 -22.59
N PRO A 205 3.88 -0.30 -23.79
CA PRO A 205 4.00 -1.40 -24.72
C PRO A 205 5.45 -1.57 -25.18
N VAL A 206 5.84 -2.84 -25.34
CA VAL A 206 7.10 -3.24 -25.95
C VAL A 206 6.90 -3.34 -27.46
N CYS A 207 7.59 -2.50 -28.22
CA CYS A 207 7.50 -2.48 -29.69
C CYS A 207 8.70 -3.19 -30.30
N TYR A 208 8.43 -4.24 -31.09
CA TYR A 208 9.45 -4.95 -31.88
C TYR A 208 9.49 -4.33 -33.26
N MET A 209 10.61 -3.69 -33.59
CA MET A 209 10.83 -2.95 -34.82
C MET A 209 11.88 -3.66 -35.66
N ALA A 210 11.64 -3.88 -36.94
CA ALA A 210 12.64 -4.44 -37.82
C ALA A 210 12.53 -3.91 -39.23
N GLU A 211 13.62 -4.05 -39.97
CA GLU A 211 13.61 -3.83 -41.40
C GLU A 211 13.15 -5.09 -42.12
N VAL A 212 12.01 -5.00 -42.81
CA VAL A 212 11.35 -6.14 -43.46
C VAL A 212 10.96 -5.81 -44.89
N HIS A 213 10.82 -6.87 -45.68
CA HIS A 213 10.19 -6.81 -47.00
C HIS A 213 8.73 -7.21 -46.85
N TYR A 214 7.82 -6.45 -47.45
CA TYR A 214 6.40 -6.79 -47.44
C TYR A 214 5.79 -6.63 -48.83
N ARG A 215 4.76 -7.43 -49.12
CA ARG A 215 4.13 -7.52 -50.45
C ARG A 215 3.20 -6.37 -50.76
N ASP A 216 2.56 -5.78 -49.75
CA ASP A 216 1.51 -4.78 -49.94
C ASP A 216 2.02 -3.32 -49.93
N CYS A 217 1.54 -2.51 -50.87
CA CYS A 217 1.71 -1.07 -50.89
C CYS A 217 0.92 -0.32 -49.79
N LEU A 218 -0.03 -0.98 -49.11
CA LEU A 218 -0.81 -0.42 -48.00
C LEU A 218 -0.07 -0.41 -46.64
N GLY A 219 1.18 -0.89 -46.60
CA GLY A 219 2.16 -0.40 -45.62
C GLY A 219 2.35 -1.18 -44.32
N HIS A 220 1.92 -2.45 -44.24
CA HIS A 220 2.15 -3.28 -43.05
C HIS A 220 2.76 -4.64 -43.43
N TRP A 221 3.65 -5.13 -42.57
CA TRP A 221 4.24 -6.47 -42.67
C TRP A 221 3.26 -7.51 -42.14
N ASP A 222 2.95 -8.51 -42.95
CA ASP A 222 2.09 -9.64 -42.59
C ASP A 222 2.95 -10.84 -42.16
N PRO A 223 2.95 -11.24 -40.88
CA PRO A 223 3.70 -12.42 -40.42
C PRO A 223 3.34 -13.73 -41.12
N VAL A 224 2.19 -13.79 -41.80
CA VAL A 224 1.71 -14.98 -42.51
C VAL A 224 2.19 -15.01 -43.97
N GLU A 225 2.14 -13.88 -44.67
CA GLU A 225 2.43 -13.80 -46.11
C GLU A 225 3.83 -13.27 -46.45
N ASP A 226 4.42 -12.48 -45.55
CA ASP A 226 5.70 -11.82 -45.76
C ASP A 226 6.86 -12.59 -45.13
N PRO A 227 8.07 -12.49 -45.70
CA PRO A 227 9.25 -13.15 -45.14
C PRO A 227 9.59 -12.61 -43.75
N PRO A 228 10.12 -13.45 -42.84
CA PRO A 228 10.59 -13.02 -41.54
C PRO A 228 11.73 -11.99 -41.64
N PRO A 229 11.93 -11.15 -40.60
CA PRO A 229 13.06 -10.23 -40.57
C PRO A 229 14.39 -11.00 -40.63
N ALA A 230 15.36 -10.44 -41.36
CA ALA A 230 16.67 -11.06 -41.56
C ALA A 230 17.57 -11.01 -40.31
N LYS A 231 17.20 -10.17 -39.33
CA LYS A 231 17.89 -9.97 -38.05
C LYS A 231 16.86 -9.98 -36.92
N GLU A 232 17.33 -10.19 -35.70
CA GLU A 232 16.50 -9.99 -34.52
C GLU A 232 15.98 -8.53 -34.48
N PRO A 233 14.66 -8.31 -34.27
CA PRO A 233 14.09 -6.98 -34.18
C PRO A 233 14.66 -6.17 -33.01
N ASP A 234 14.77 -4.86 -33.23
CA ASP A 234 15.06 -3.91 -32.17
C ASP A 234 13.86 -3.80 -31.23
N VAL A 235 14.14 -3.67 -29.93
CA VAL A 235 13.12 -3.36 -28.94
C VAL A 235 13.16 -1.86 -28.67
N VAL A 236 12.15 -1.15 -29.18
CA VAL A 236 12.10 0.32 -29.10
C VAL A 236 11.09 0.75 -28.03
N PRO A 237 11.49 1.62 -27.09
CA PRO A 237 10.56 2.18 -26.12
C PRO A 237 9.58 3.15 -26.82
N GLY A 238 8.27 3.01 -26.57
CA GLY A 238 7.27 4.01 -26.98
C GLY A 238 7.32 5.29 -26.12
N GLN A 239 6.36 6.20 -26.32
CA GLN A 239 6.17 7.34 -25.41
C GLN A 239 5.83 6.86 -24.00
N ARG A 240 6.44 7.50 -22.99
CA ARG A 240 6.35 7.07 -21.59
C ARG A 240 5.95 8.21 -20.65
N PRO A 241 4.71 8.72 -20.75
CA PRO A 241 4.24 9.77 -19.85
C PRO A 241 4.22 9.28 -18.40
N ARG A 242 4.56 10.20 -17.49
CA ARG A 242 4.45 9.98 -16.04
C ARG A 242 3.02 10.16 -15.57
N GLU A 243 2.22 9.13 -15.78
CA GLU A 243 0.79 9.13 -15.46
C GLU A 243 0.32 7.74 -14.99
N LEU A 244 -0.72 7.75 -14.14
CA LEU A 244 -1.47 6.56 -13.75
C LEU A 244 -2.75 6.52 -14.59
N LEU A 245 -2.98 5.40 -15.27
CA LEU A 245 -4.15 5.19 -16.12
C LEU A 245 -5.06 4.12 -15.52
N SER A 246 -6.38 4.26 -15.72
CA SER A 246 -7.31 3.16 -15.53
C SER A 246 -7.05 2.06 -16.56
N ILE A 247 -7.58 0.85 -16.34
CA ILE A 247 -7.46 -0.24 -17.31
C ILE A 247 -8.04 0.15 -18.68
N HIS A 248 -9.16 0.88 -18.73
CA HIS A 248 -9.74 1.35 -19.99
C HIS A 248 -8.86 2.40 -20.67
N GLN A 249 -8.40 3.41 -19.94
CA GLN A 249 -7.51 4.45 -20.48
C GLN A 249 -6.20 3.85 -21.01
N TRP A 250 -5.59 2.94 -20.24
CA TRP A 250 -4.36 2.26 -20.62
C TRP A 250 -4.55 1.41 -21.89
N ARG A 251 -5.65 0.65 -21.97
CA ARG A 251 -6.01 -0.13 -23.16
C ARG A 251 -6.19 0.76 -24.38
N SER A 252 -7.05 1.78 -24.29
CA SER A 252 -7.38 2.66 -25.41
C SER A 252 -6.17 3.45 -25.90
N ARG A 253 -5.22 3.79 -25.02
CA ARG A 253 -4.00 4.52 -25.39
C ARG A 253 -3.00 3.64 -26.14
N TYR A 254 -2.83 2.39 -25.72
CA TYR A 254 -1.72 1.57 -26.20
C TYR A 254 -2.13 0.42 -27.13
N PHE A 255 -3.39 0.01 -27.17
CA PHE A 255 -3.80 -1.18 -27.92
C PHE A 255 -5.10 -0.95 -28.69
N PHE A 256 -5.17 -1.50 -29.90
CA PHE A 256 -6.40 -1.43 -30.70
C PHE A 256 -7.46 -2.36 -30.11
N ASP A 257 -8.61 -1.77 -29.78
CA ASP A 257 -9.70 -2.38 -29.01
C ASP A 257 -10.28 -3.67 -29.64
N ARG A 258 -10.11 -3.85 -30.97
CA ARG A 258 -10.64 -5.02 -31.71
C ARG A 258 -10.16 -6.39 -31.23
N PHE A 259 -9.04 -6.46 -30.51
CA PHE A 259 -8.44 -7.74 -30.08
C PHE A 259 -8.68 -8.06 -28.60
N MET A 260 -9.34 -7.18 -27.85
CA MET A 260 -9.55 -7.34 -26.42
C MET A 260 -11.04 -7.37 -26.11
N GLY A 261 -11.56 -8.56 -25.82
CA GLY A 261 -12.92 -8.67 -25.28
C GLY A 261 -13.01 -8.00 -23.91
N ASP A 262 -14.11 -7.31 -23.64
CA ASP A 262 -14.40 -6.76 -22.31
C ASP A 262 -14.84 -7.89 -21.36
N GLY A 263 -13.87 -8.72 -20.99
CA GLY A 263 -14.07 -9.76 -20.00
C GLY A 263 -14.60 -9.16 -18.69
N PRO A 264 -15.37 -9.94 -17.90
CA PRO A 264 -15.95 -9.48 -16.63
C PRO A 264 -14.93 -8.83 -15.70
N SER A 265 -13.71 -9.37 -15.62
CA SER A 265 -12.63 -8.84 -14.79
C SER A 265 -12.17 -7.45 -15.23
N ILE A 266 -12.06 -7.19 -16.54
CA ILE A 266 -11.67 -5.86 -17.02
C ILE A 266 -12.75 -4.82 -16.69
N ARG A 267 -14.03 -5.18 -16.86
CA ARG A 267 -15.15 -4.29 -16.48
C ARG A 267 -15.21 -4.01 -14.99
N ARG A 268 -14.92 -5.01 -14.16
CA ARG A 268 -14.83 -4.83 -12.70
C ARG A 268 -13.72 -3.86 -12.32
N LEU A 269 -12.54 -3.99 -12.93
CA LEU A 269 -11.40 -3.12 -12.64
C LEU A 269 -11.61 -1.70 -13.19
N ASP A 270 -12.30 -1.55 -14.31
CA ASP A 270 -12.62 -0.24 -14.90
C ASP A 270 -13.53 0.61 -14.00
N GLY A 271 -14.42 -0.03 -13.22
CA GLY A 271 -15.26 0.65 -12.25
C GLY A 271 -14.56 1.06 -10.94
N MET A 272 -13.28 0.74 -10.76
CA MET A 272 -12.54 1.06 -9.53
C MET A 272 -11.95 2.48 -9.58
N PRO A 273 -11.81 3.17 -8.43
CA PRO A 273 -11.30 4.53 -8.40
C PRO A 273 -9.81 4.59 -8.78
N LEU A 274 -9.44 5.65 -9.50
CA LEU A 274 -8.06 5.87 -9.98
C LEU A 274 -7.21 6.54 -8.90
N ALA A 275 -5.98 6.06 -8.70
CA ALA A 275 -5.01 6.66 -7.79
C ALA A 275 -4.48 8.00 -8.35
N GLY A 276 -4.22 8.96 -7.46
CA GLY A 276 -3.72 10.29 -7.83
C GLY A 276 -2.26 10.27 -8.26
N SER A 277 -1.83 11.27 -9.04
CA SER A 277 -0.44 11.40 -9.52
C SER A 277 0.59 11.49 -8.39
N ALA A 278 0.20 12.02 -7.22
CA ALA A 278 1.05 12.10 -6.03
C ALA A 278 1.56 10.72 -5.56
N ALA A 279 0.82 9.65 -5.87
CA ALA A 279 1.23 8.28 -5.57
C ALA A 279 2.51 7.85 -6.32
N LEU A 280 2.87 8.55 -7.40
CA LEU A 280 4.10 8.31 -8.14
C LEU A 280 5.30 9.09 -7.60
N ASP A 281 5.13 10.07 -6.70
CA ASP A 281 6.22 11.02 -6.37
C ASP A 281 7.43 10.34 -5.73
N PHE A 282 7.18 9.34 -4.89
CA PHE A 282 8.23 8.53 -4.30
C PHE A 282 8.72 7.40 -5.22
N LEU A 283 7.79 6.74 -5.92
CA LEU A 283 8.06 5.56 -6.74
C LEU A 283 8.73 5.90 -8.08
N TRP A 284 8.32 6.98 -8.73
CA TRP A 284 8.85 7.45 -10.01
C TRP A 284 9.03 8.96 -9.92
N PRO A 285 10.09 9.45 -9.23
CA PRO A 285 10.28 10.88 -9.04
C PRO A 285 10.45 11.60 -10.38
N ASN A 286 9.97 12.83 -10.47
CA ASN A 286 10.15 13.65 -11.66
C ASN A 286 11.60 14.18 -11.70
N ILE A 287 12.51 13.41 -12.29
CA ILE A 287 13.93 13.76 -12.41
C ILE A 287 14.13 15.01 -13.30
N TYR A 288 13.10 15.45 -14.03
CA TYR A 288 13.11 16.61 -14.92
C TYR A 288 12.17 17.76 -14.48
N GLY A 289 11.72 17.78 -13.21
CA GLY A 289 10.84 18.83 -12.70
C GLY A 289 11.58 20.12 -12.34
N ASP A 290 11.18 21.21 -12.99
CA ASP A 290 11.44 22.65 -12.77
C ASP A 290 12.80 23.09 -12.19
N PRO A 291 13.54 24.00 -12.86
CA PRO A 291 14.69 24.64 -12.24
C PRO A 291 14.27 25.28 -10.90
N PRO A 292 15.15 25.30 -9.89
CA PRO A 292 14.86 25.90 -8.60
C PRO A 292 14.31 27.31 -8.84
N LYS A 293 13.18 27.59 -8.20
CA LYS A 293 12.37 28.82 -8.32
C LYS A 293 13.04 30.07 -7.72
N ASP A 294 14.38 30.09 -7.71
CA ASP A 294 15.22 31.10 -7.06
C ASP A 294 16.04 31.93 -8.05
N TRP A 295 15.96 31.68 -9.36
CA TRP A 295 16.52 32.60 -10.36
C TRP A 295 15.41 33.46 -10.95
N SER A 296 14.94 34.42 -10.15
CA SER A 296 14.27 35.62 -10.63
C SER A 296 15.22 36.34 -11.60
N THR A 297 15.02 36.11 -12.90
CA THR A 297 15.45 37.05 -13.92
C THR A 297 14.28 37.98 -14.13
N ASP A 298 14.44 39.24 -13.71
CA ASP A 298 13.50 40.31 -14.01
C ASP A 298 13.29 40.35 -15.52
N SER A 299 12.07 40.06 -15.95
CA SER A 299 11.58 40.32 -17.29
C SER A 299 10.09 40.59 -17.16
N GLU A 300 9.78 41.87 -16.94
CA GLU A 300 8.48 42.44 -17.29
C GLU A 300 8.16 42.03 -18.73
N GLU A 301 7.01 41.40 -18.96
CA GLU A 301 6.19 41.72 -20.12
C GLU A 301 4.76 41.17 -19.89
N ASP A 302 3.85 42.14 -19.72
CA ASP A 302 2.41 42.00 -19.78
C ASP A 302 1.98 41.29 -21.07
N TYR A 303 1.18 40.23 -20.96
CA TYR A 303 0.14 39.96 -21.96
C TYR A 303 -1.02 39.18 -21.31
N ASP A 304 -2.13 39.90 -21.17
CA ASP A 304 -3.45 39.36 -20.86
C ASP A 304 -3.85 38.26 -21.85
N SER A 305 -4.23 37.09 -21.33
CA SER A 305 -5.15 36.17 -22.00
C SER A 305 -5.91 35.31 -20.99
N THR A 306 -7.12 35.78 -20.73
CA THR A 306 -8.23 35.16 -20.02
C THR A 306 -8.52 33.75 -20.55
N GLY A 307 -8.49 32.74 -19.68
CA GLY A 307 -8.72 31.34 -20.08
C GLY A 307 -9.10 30.42 -18.93
N SER A 308 -10.26 30.67 -18.31
CA SER A 308 -11.17 29.70 -17.65
C SER A 308 -10.56 28.50 -16.91
N LEU A 309 -10.18 28.70 -15.65
CA LEU A 309 -10.07 27.63 -14.65
C LEU A 309 -11.46 27.22 -14.20
N SER A 310 -11.91 26.02 -14.59
CA SER A 310 -13.08 25.39 -13.97
C SER A 310 -12.74 25.07 -12.52
N ALA A 311 -13.47 25.73 -11.63
CA ALA A 311 -13.38 25.60 -10.19
C ALA A 311 -13.56 24.14 -9.76
N THR A 312 -12.51 23.62 -9.11
CA THR A 312 -12.55 22.49 -8.21
C THR A 312 -13.67 22.74 -7.18
N ILE A 313 -14.50 21.73 -6.98
CA ILE A 313 -15.47 21.67 -5.88
C ILE A 313 -14.66 21.89 -4.59
N LEU A 314 -14.86 23.06 -3.98
CA LEU A 314 -14.40 23.39 -2.64
C LEU A 314 -14.94 22.32 -1.70
N GLU A 315 -14.04 21.46 -1.22
CA GLU A 315 -14.17 20.97 0.15
C GLU A 315 -14.29 22.19 1.06
N GLU A 316 -15.26 22.15 1.97
CA GLU A 316 -15.36 23.14 3.03
C GLU A 316 -13.98 23.29 3.70
N PRO A 317 -13.52 24.52 3.98
CA PRO A 317 -12.24 24.71 4.63
C PRO A 317 -12.26 24.00 6.00
N PRO A 318 -11.14 23.43 6.47
CA PRO A 318 -11.09 22.86 7.81
C PRO A 318 -11.56 23.94 8.78
N GLN A 319 -12.58 23.63 9.58
CA GLN A 319 -13.05 24.52 10.63
C GLN A 319 -11.82 24.98 11.41
N LYS A 320 -11.56 26.29 11.38
CA LYS A 320 -10.43 26.88 12.11
C LYS A 320 -10.46 26.36 13.54
N PHE A 321 -9.43 25.60 13.86
CA PHE A 321 -9.10 25.17 15.20
C PHE A 321 -9.18 26.40 16.11
N SER A 322 -9.98 26.36 17.18
CA SER A 322 -9.84 27.40 18.20
C SER A 322 -8.51 27.13 18.88
N ASP A 323 -7.52 28.00 18.69
CA ASP A 323 -6.19 27.88 19.30
C ASP A 323 -6.28 27.64 20.83
N GLU A 324 -7.36 28.11 21.46
CA GLU A 324 -7.67 27.88 22.88
C GLU A 324 -7.93 26.41 23.23
N ILE A 325 -8.64 25.66 22.37
CA ILE A 325 -8.90 24.22 22.57
C ILE A 325 -7.61 23.43 22.34
N ALA A 326 -6.80 23.83 21.36
CA ALA A 326 -5.49 23.21 21.10
C ALA A 326 -4.57 23.34 22.30
N SER A 327 -4.45 24.57 22.82
CA SER A 327 -3.65 24.86 24.00
C SER A 327 -4.16 24.08 25.22
N GLY A 328 -5.48 23.97 25.40
CA GLY A 328 -6.07 23.20 26.50
C GLY A 328 -5.77 21.69 26.41
N ILE A 329 -5.76 21.11 25.21
CA ILE A 329 -5.37 19.71 25.00
C ILE A 329 -3.86 19.53 25.27
N ASP A 330 -3.04 20.46 24.81
CA ASP A 330 -1.59 20.41 25.01
C ASP A 330 -1.22 20.50 26.50
N ASP A 331 -1.91 21.34 27.28
CA ASP A 331 -1.75 21.41 28.74
C ASP A 331 -2.11 20.06 29.41
N LEU A 332 -3.17 19.39 28.93
CA LEU A 332 -3.57 18.07 29.43
C LEU A 332 -2.55 16.99 29.06
N LEU A 333 -1.93 17.07 27.88
CA LEU A 333 -0.88 16.17 27.46
C LEU A 333 0.36 16.29 28.35
N ASP A 334 0.75 17.51 28.74
CA ASP A 334 1.89 17.70 29.64
C ASP A 334 1.64 17.10 31.03
N LEU A 335 0.40 17.21 31.53
CA LEU A 335 -0.02 16.55 32.77
C LEU A 335 0.04 15.02 32.71
N THR A 336 0.04 14.42 31.52
CA THR A 336 0.17 12.97 31.39
C THR A 336 1.61 12.45 31.56
N GLN A 337 2.61 13.34 31.53
CA GLN A 337 4.02 12.98 31.67
C GLN A 337 4.44 12.73 33.13
N GLU A 338 3.76 13.35 34.09
CA GLU A 338 4.06 13.25 35.52
C GLU A 338 3.04 12.37 36.28
N PRO A 339 3.43 11.68 37.36
CA PRO A 339 2.46 11.01 38.22
C PRO A 339 1.63 12.08 38.95
N ALA A 340 0.38 12.26 38.50
CA ALA A 340 -0.51 13.28 39.04
C ALA A 340 -0.72 13.14 40.56
N GLU A 341 -0.64 14.25 41.29
CA GLU A 341 -1.10 14.32 42.68
C GLU A 341 -2.63 14.13 42.72
N ARG A 342 -3.12 13.28 43.64
CA ARG A 342 -4.54 12.87 43.71
C ARG A 342 -5.55 14.03 43.74
N SER A 343 -5.19 15.20 44.27
CA SER A 343 -6.05 16.39 44.32
C SER A 343 -6.19 17.11 42.98
N LEU A 344 -5.23 16.93 42.06
CA LEU A 344 -5.28 17.52 40.72
C LEU A 344 -6.19 16.70 39.78
N GLU A 345 -6.36 15.41 40.06
CA GLU A 345 -6.99 14.42 39.19
C GLU A 345 -8.48 14.72 38.94
N GLU A 346 -9.25 15.10 39.97
CA GLU A 346 -10.68 15.41 39.82
C GLU A 346 -10.95 16.63 38.92
N THR A 347 -10.14 17.68 39.07
CA THR A 347 -10.26 18.90 38.25
C THR A 347 -9.88 18.61 36.80
N VAL A 348 -8.87 17.78 36.59
CA VAL A 348 -8.41 17.37 35.26
C VAL A 348 -9.45 16.48 34.56
N ILE A 349 -10.07 15.54 35.28
CA ILE A 349 -11.13 14.68 34.72
C ILE A 349 -12.31 15.52 34.24
N HIS A 350 -12.74 16.53 35.01
CA HIS A 350 -13.82 17.42 34.58
C HIS A 350 -13.46 18.19 33.29
N ARG A 351 -12.21 18.65 33.16
CA ARG A 351 -11.76 19.30 31.92
C ARG A 351 -11.80 18.35 30.73
N ILE A 352 -11.40 17.09 30.92
CA ILE A 352 -11.42 16.06 29.87
C ILE A 352 -12.85 15.73 29.45
N GLN A 353 -13.79 15.65 30.39
CA GLN A 353 -15.21 15.41 30.07
C GLN A 353 -15.81 16.52 29.23
N ASN A 354 -15.41 17.77 29.46
CA ASN A 354 -15.84 18.90 28.62
C ASN A 354 -15.33 18.79 27.16
N LEU A 355 -14.27 18.02 26.91
CA LEU A 355 -13.77 17.76 25.55
C LEU A 355 -14.61 16.74 24.79
N ALA A 356 -15.63 16.13 25.39
CA ALA A 356 -16.49 15.17 24.71
C ALA A 356 -17.23 15.78 23.49
N GLU A 357 -17.59 17.07 23.56
CA GLU A 357 -18.18 17.82 22.43
C GLU A 357 -17.17 18.03 21.28
N HIS A 358 -15.88 17.94 21.59
CA HIS A 358 -14.75 18.16 20.70
C HIS A 358 -13.92 16.88 20.46
N ARG A 359 -14.55 15.70 20.60
CA ARG A 359 -13.86 14.39 20.57
C ARG A 359 -12.98 14.16 19.35
N GLU A 360 -13.42 14.61 18.17
CA GLU A 360 -12.70 14.41 16.92
C GLU A 360 -11.43 15.27 16.87
N GLN A 361 -11.53 16.51 17.37
CA GLN A 361 -10.41 17.43 17.50
C GLN A 361 -9.40 16.92 18.54
N LEU A 362 -9.91 16.38 19.66
CA LEU A 362 -9.07 15.72 20.65
C LEU A 362 -8.32 14.53 20.02
N ARG A 363 -9.02 13.65 19.30
CA ARG A 363 -8.41 12.48 18.63
C ARG A 363 -7.34 12.89 17.64
N GLN A 364 -7.64 13.83 16.74
CA GLN A 364 -6.66 14.35 15.78
C GLN A 364 -5.43 14.92 16.48
N ARG A 365 -5.63 15.72 17.54
CA ARG A 365 -4.50 16.31 18.28
C ARG A 365 -3.66 15.27 19.01
N LEU A 366 -4.28 14.22 19.55
CA LEU A 366 -3.55 13.09 20.13
C LEU A 366 -2.70 12.37 19.08
N GLU A 367 -3.21 12.15 17.87
CA GLU A 367 -2.49 11.50 16.76
C GLU A 367 -1.30 12.35 16.28
N GLU A 368 -1.50 13.66 16.13
CA GLU A 368 -0.44 14.63 15.78
C GLU A 368 0.69 14.66 16.82
N ALA A 369 0.32 14.67 18.11
CA ALA A 369 1.23 14.75 19.26
C ALA A 369 1.37 13.40 20.00
N SER A 370 1.42 12.30 19.26
CA SER A 370 1.38 10.94 19.80
C SER A 370 2.52 10.58 20.76
N ASP A 371 3.64 11.30 20.68
CA ASP A 371 4.79 11.21 21.59
C ASP A 371 4.60 11.94 22.93
N ARG A 372 3.63 12.86 22.99
CA ARG A 372 3.28 13.64 24.20
C ARG A 372 2.22 12.97 25.08
N LEU A 373 1.57 11.90 24.62
CA LEU A 373 0.65 11.12 25.47
C LEU A 373 1.46 10.22 26.40
N GLY A 374 1.54 10.58 27.68
CA GLY A 374 2.37 9.97 28.70
C GLY A 374 1.76 8.75 29.41
N PRO A 375 2.47 8.20 30.41
CA PRO A 375 2.08 6.94 31.06
C PRO A 375 1.01 7.05 32.16
N SER A 376 0.59 8.26 32.51
CA SER A 376 -0.33 8.48 33.63
C SER A 376 -1.71 7.84 33.44
N LYS A 377 -2.49 7.74 34.52
CA LYS A 377 -3.91 7.34 34.45
C LYS A 377 -4.79 8.35 33.69
N ILE A 378 -4.38 9.62 33.62
CA ILE A 378 -5.06 10.67 32.85
C ILE A 378 -5.13 10.28 31.37
N SER A 379 -4.10 9.59 30.86
CA SER A 379 -4.09 9.08 29.49
C SER A 379 -5.26 8.14 29.21
N SER A 380 -5.68 7.33 30.19
CA SER A 380 -6.85 6.47 30.02
C SER A 380 -8.14 7.29 29.83
N HIS A 381 -8.31 8.41 30.55
CA HIS A 381 -9.45 9.31 30.41
C HIS A 381 -9.44 10.02 29.04
N LEU A 382 -8.28 10.48 28.58
CA LEU A 382 -8.15 11.09 27.26
C LEU A 382 -8.51 10.10 26.14
N LEU A 383 -7.99 8.87 26.21
CA LEU A 383 -8.30 7.82 25.23
C LEU A 383 -9.79 7.48 25.21
N ARG A 384 -10.43 7.39 26.37
CA ARG A 384 -11.87 7.12 26.50
C ARG A 384 -12.73 8.16 25.78
N VAL A 385 -12.43 9.44 25.99
CA VAL A 385 -13.18 10.55 25.37
C VAL A 385 -12.88 10.62 23.87
N ALA A 386 -11.62 10.52 23.48
CA ALA A 386 -11.20 10.64 22.08
C ALA A 386 -11.75 9.51 21.19
N TYR A 387 -11.74 8.27 21.69
CA TYR A 387 -12.15 7.09 20.92
C TYR A 387 -13.58 6.63 21.23
N ALA A 388 -14.37 7.40 21.99
CA ALA A 388 -15.76 7.06 22.30
C ALA A 388 -16.58 6.79 21.03
N GLY A 389 -17.19 5.60 20.94
CA GLY A 389 -18.01 5.17 19.80
C GLY A 389 -17.23 4.74 18.55
N HIS A 390 -15.89 4.66 18.60
CA HIS A 390 -15.10 4.14 17.49
C HIS A 390 -15.04 2.61 17.53
N SER A 391 -15.15 1.98 16.36
CA SER A 391 -15.05 0.52 16.23
C SER A 391 -13.62 0.00 16.35
N HIS A 392 -12.62 0.83 16.02
CA HIS A 392 -11.21 0.45 16.06
C HIS A 392 -10.43 1.40 16.96
N LEU A 393 -9.86 0.86 18.03
CA LEU A 393 -8.95 1.55 18.95
C LEU A 393 -7.52 1.43 18.44
N ASN A 394 -7.15 2.31 17.51
CA ASN A 394 -5.82 2.29 16.91
C ASN A 394 -4.84 3.14 17.73
N TRP A 395 -4.10 2.50 18.63
CA TRP A 395 -3.22 3.17 19.59
C TRP A 395 -1.73 2.90 19.31
N VAL A 396 -1.42 2.46 18.09
CA VAL A 396 -0.05 2.08 17.67
C VAL A 396 0.93 3.25 17.70
N ALA A 397 0.45 4.48 17.49
CA ALA A 397 1.30 5.68 17.51
C ALA A 397 1.76 6.08 18.93
N PHE A 398 1.02 5.68 19.99
CA PHE A 398 1.23 6.18 21.35
C PHE A 398 2.34 5.42 22.09
N GLN A 399 3.54 5.99 22.08
CA GLN A 399 4.77 5.30 22.50
C GLN A 399 4.93 5.10 24.01
N LYS A 400 4.30 5.96 24.82
CA LYS A 400 4.54 6.02 26.27
C LYS A 400 3.38 5.44 27.09
N LEU A 401 2.39 4.84 26.44
CA LEU A 401 1.26 4.22 27.13
C LEU A 401 1.68 3.03 27.98
N THR A 402 1.11 2.93 29.18
CA THR A 402 1.26 1.78 30.07
C THR A 402 0.13 0.78 29.83
N LEU A 403 0.40 -0.51 30.09
CA LEU A 403 -0.64 -1.54 30.02
C LEU A 403 -1.79 -1.25 30.99
N GLY A 404 -1.51 -0.67 32.16
CA GLY A 404 -2.54 -0.23 33.11
C GLY A 404 -3.44 0.88 32.58
N ALA A 405 -2.89 1.89 31.88
CA ALA A 405 -3.70 2.93 31.25
C ALA A 405 -4.57 2.38 30.12
N ILE A 406 -4.04 1.44 29.34
CA ILE A 406 -4.78 0.73 28.28
C ILE A 406 -5.91 -0.09 28.90
N ALA A 407 -5.62 -0.89 29.93
CA ALA A 407 -6.61 -1.72 30.64
C ALA A 407 -7.75 -0.86 31.22
N ALA A 408 -7.41 0.27 31.86
CA ALA A 408 -8.39 1.21 32.40
C ALA A 408 -9.25 1.88 31.33
N ALA A 409 -8.69 2.14 30.13
CA ALA A 409 -9.44 2.70 29.02
C ALA A 409 -10.42 1.69 28.43
N ILE A 410 -9.97 0.46 28.12
CA ILE A 410 -10.80 -0.54 27.41
C ILE A 410 -11.94 -1.12 28.27
N THR A 411 -11.82 -1.06 29.60
CA THR A 411 -12.88 -1.47 30.54
C THR A 411 -13.98 -0.44 30.69
N SER A 412 -13.83 0.72 30.05
CA SER A 412 -14.80 1.80 30.16
C SER A 412 -16.03 1.57 29.28
N GLU A 413 -17.16 2.11 29.74
CA GLU A 413 -18.42 2.05 29.00
C GLU A 413 -18.35 2.82 27.67
N GLU A 414 -17.54 3.87 27.57
CA GLU A 414 -17.42 4.68 26.35
C GLU A 414 -16.77 3.91 25.19
N LEU A 415 -15.94 2.90 25.49
CA LEU A 415 -15.22 2.09 24.51
C LEU A 415 -15.80 0.68 24.36
N ARG A 416 -16.92 0.37 25.01
CA ARG A 416 -17.50 -0.99 25.04
C ARG A 416 -17.92 -1.54 23.67
N ASP A 417 -18.17 -0.66 22.70
CA ASP A 417 -18.62 -1.02 21.35
C ASP A 417 -17.43 -1.23 20.38
N ALA A 418 -16.19 -1.03 20.84
CA ALA A 418 -15.00 -1.27 20.03
C ALA A 418 -14.87 -2.75 19.66
N SER A 419 -14.64 -3.02 18.38
CA SER A 419 -14.48 -4.36 17.82
C SER A 419 -13.02 -4.73 17.54
N ALA A 420 -12.11 -3.75 17.47
CA ALA A 420 -10.69 -3.98 17.25
C ALA A 420 -9.82 -3.10 18.15
N LEU A 421 -8.68 -3.64 18.58
CA LEU A 421 -7.65 -2.92 19.34
C LEU A 421 -6.28 -3.19 18.70
N SER A 422 -5.57 -2.12 18.37
CA SER A 422 -4.22 -2.19 17.81
C SER A 422 -3.23 -1.47 18.71
N LEU A 423 -2.19 -2.20 19.14
CA LEU A 423 -1.17 -1.72 20.06
C LEU A 423 0.21 -1.91 19.48
N ARG A 424 1.12 -0.99 19.77
CA ARG A 424 2.54 -1.16 19.52
C ARG A 424 3.21 -1.81 20.74
N ILE A 425 3.92 -2.91 20.52
CA ILE A 425 4.67 -3.60 21.55
C ILE A 425 6.16 -3.32 21.38
N ASP A 426 6.76 -2.64 22.36
CA ASP A 426 8.19 -2.37 22.41
C ASP A 426 8.80 -2.75 23.77
N GLN A 427 10.13 -2.76 23.85
CA GLN A 427 10.85 -3.08 25.09
C GLN A 427 10.53 -2.12 26.24
N PHE A 428 10.16 -0.86 25.94
CA PHE A 428 9.83 0.11 26.97
C PHE A 428 8.50 -0.22 27.64
N MET A 429 7.50 -0.63 26.85
CA MET A 429 6.22 -1.10 27.35
C MET A 429 6.38 -2.29 28.29
N LEU A 430 7.21 -3.28 27.90
CA LEU A 430 7.47 -4.48 28.70
C LEU A 430 8.29 -4.19 29.98
N ALA A 431 9.32 -3.35 29.90
CA ALA A 431 10.17 -3.05 31.04
C ALA A 431 9.43 -2.28 32.15
N ARG A 432 8.41 -1.49 31.79
CA ARG A 432 7.53 -0.82 32.77
C ARG A 432 6.56 -1.79 33.41
N ASP A 433 6.00 -2.69 32.61
CA ASP A 433 5.07 -3.69 33.09
C ASP A 433 5.67 -4.62 34.16
N GLU A 434 6.93 -5.04 33.99
CA GLU A 434 7.62 -5.89 34.97
C GLU A 434 7.74 -5.24 36.37
N LYS A 435 7.57 -3.93 36.48
CA LYS A 435 7.54 -3.20 37.76
C LYS A 435 6.14 -2.91 38.29
N GLU A 436 5.12 -2.87 37.43
CA GLU A 436 3.78 -2.39 37.77
C GLU A 436 2.69 -3.49 37.73
N GLY A 437 2.94 -4.65 37.12
CA GLY A 437 1.98 -5.76 37.04
C GLY A 437 0.79 -5.51 36.11
N GLY A 438 0.89 -4.55 35.18
CA GLY A 438 -0.19 -4.12 34.29
C GLY A 438 -0.64 -5.13 33.24
N LEU A 439 0.13 -6.19 32.96
CA LEU A 439 -0.26 -7.25 32.04
C LEU A 439 -1.42 -8.09 32.60
N ASP A 440 -1.47 -8.32 33.91
CA ASP A 440 -2.59 -9.04 34.54
C ASP A 440 -3.87 -8.20 34.46
N ASP A 441 -3.76 -6.88 34.68
CA ASP A 441 -4.86 -5.93 34.50
C ASP A 441 -5.35 -5.90 33.05
N LEU A 442 -4.43 -5.89 32.07
CA LEU A 442 -4.78 -5.94 30.66
C LEU A 442 -5.48 -7.26 30.29
N VAL A 443 -5.00 -8.39 30.78
CA VAL A 443 -5.63 -9.70 30.55
C VAL A 443 -7.05 -9.71 31.12
N ALA A 444 -7.24 -9.22 32.35
CA ALA A 444 -8.56 -9.11 32.97
C ALA A 444 -9.49 -8.19 32.17
N ALA A 445 -8.98 -7.06 31.70
CA ALA A 445 -9.71 -6.10 30.88
C ALA A 445 -10.12 -6.67 29.52
N LEU A 446 -9.22 -7.38 28.83
CA LEU A 446 -9.51 -8.05 27.56
C LEU A 446 -10.52 -9.18 27.74
N ALA A 447 -10.45 -9.93 28.84
CA ALA A 447 -11.41 -10.99 29.15
C ALA A 447 -12.82 -10.45 29.45
N GLN A 448 -12.93 -9.23 30.00
CA GLN A 448 -14.20 -8.56 30.26
C GLN A 448 -14.81 -7.94 28.99
N SER A 449 -13.99 -7.65 27.97
CA SER A 449 -14.47 -7.08 26.72
C SER A 449 -15.13 -8.14 25.84
N THR A 450 -16.44 -8.01 25.63
CA THR A 450 -17.21 -8.94 24.77
C THR A 450 -17.25 -8.51 23.31
N ALA A 451 -17.02 -7.23 23.03
CA ALA A 451 -17.10 -6.65 21.69
C ALA A 451 -15.80 -6.78 20.88
N LEU A 452 -14.63 -6.79 21.55
CA LEU A 452 -13.32 -6.86 20.89
C LEU A 452 -13.13 -8.20 20.18
N LYS A 453 -13.22 -8.18 18.84
CA LYS A 453 -13.08 -9.31 17.93
C LYS A 453 -11.68 -9.45 17.33
N GLN A 454 -10.89 -8.39 17.33
CA GLN A 454 -9.58 -8.38 16.68
C GLN A 454 -8.56 -7.67 17.56
N LEU A 455 -7.41 -8.31 17.76
CA LEU A 455 -6.26 -7.76 18.46
C LEU A 455 -5.07 -7.75 17.51
N CYS A 456 -4.46 -6.58 17.32
CA CYS A 456 -3.28 -6.42 16.49
C CYS A 456 -2.11 -5.92 17.36
N PHE A 457 -1.04 -6.70 17.43
CA PHE A 457 0.17 -6.33 18.17
C PHE A 457 1.30 -6.08 17.18
N LEU A 458 1.73 -4.82 17.08
CA LEU A 458 2.69 -4.38 16.07
C LEU A 458 4.05 -4.09 16.71
N GLN A 459 5.12 -4.42 16.01
CA GLN A 459 6.49 -4.03 16.37
C GLN A 459 6.94 -2.82 15.54
N ARG A 460 8.01 -2.14 15.97
CA ARG A 460 8.66 -1.13 15.12
C ARG A 460 9.20 -1.79 13.83
N PRO A 461 9.12 -1.11 12.67
CA PRO A 461 9.60 -1.65 11.40
C PRO A 461 11.08 -2.01 11.37
N ASP A 462 11.91 -1.38 12.22
CA ASP A 462 13.35 -1.67 12.31
C ASP A 462 13.68 -3.02 12.97
N ARG A 463 12.67 -3.68 13.55
CA ARG A 463 12.74 -5.01 14.16
C ARG A 463 13.91 -5.23 15.11
N LYS A 464 14.44 -4.19 15.75
CA LYS A 464 15.49 -4.33 16.80
C LYS A 464 15.00 -5.03 18.06
N SER A 465 13.73 -5.39 18.08
CA SER A 465 12.99 -5.84 19.25
C SER A 465 12.09 -7.05 18.95
N VAL A 466 12.47 -7.93 17.99
CA VAL A 466 11.69 -9.15 17.66
C VAL A 466 11.36 -9.96 18.92
N ASP A 467 12.35 -10.14 19.80
CA ASP A 467 12.18 -10.85 21.08
C ASP A 467 11.11 -10.24 22.00
N ALA A 468 10.75 -8.96 21.87
CA ALA A 468 9.79 -8.32 22.76
C ALA A 468 8.35 -8.71 22.44
N SER A 469 7.90 -8.63 21.18
CA SER A 469 6.51 -9.03 20.87
C SER A 469 6.32 -10.52 21.02
N ASP A 470 7.32 -11.34 20.66
CA ASP A 470 7.24 -12.78 20.86
C ASP A 470 7.10 -13.13 22.35
N ARG A 471 7.88 -12.47 23.21
CA ARG A 471 7.73 -12.60 24.68
C ARG A 471 6.39 -12.09 25.18
N PHE A 472 5.91 -10.96 24.68
CA PHE A 472 4.61 -10.40 25.06
C PHE A 472 3.48 -11.36 24.68
N CYS A 473 3.42 -11.78 23.41
CA CYS A 473 2.40 -12.71 22.91
C CYS A 473 2.47 -14.06 23.63
N SER A 474 3.66 -14.58 23.93
CA SER A 474 3.81 -15.82 24.71
C SER A 474 3.27 -15.65 26.13
N ARG A 475 3.66 -14.58 26.83
CA ARG A 475 3.17 -14.29 28.20
C ARG A 475 1.66 -14.04 28.24
N LEU A 476 1.13 -13.36 27.23
CA LEU A 476 -0.30 -13.13 27.06
C LEU A 476 -1.03 -14.46 26.84
N ALA A 477 -0.53 -15.31 25.92
CA ALA A 477 -1.11 -16.61 25.62
C ALA A 477 -1.06 -17.58 26.82
N GLU A 478 0.03 -17.59 27.59
CA GLU A 478 0.16 -18.38 28.83
C GLU A 478 -0.90 -17.99 29.85
N ARG A 479 -1.07 -16.69 30.11
CA ARG A 479 -2.08 -16.17 31.05
C ARG A 479 -3.51 -16.42 30.59
N LEU A 480 -3.75 -16.33 29.27
CA LEU A 480 -5.03 -16.65 28.67
C LEU A 480 -5.35 -18.15 28.66
N SER A 481 -4.32 -19.02 28.70
CA SER A 481 -4.50 -20.48 28.73
C SER A 481 -4.86 -21.03 30.11
N GLY A 482 -4.79 -20.21 31.17
CA GLY A 482 -5.16 -20.57 32.54
C GLY A 482 -6.66 -20.47 32.87
N GLY A 483 -7.51 -20.09 31.90
CA GLY A 483 -8.96 -19.91 32.07
C GLY A 483 -9.78 -20.20 30.80
N ASP A 484 -11.10 -20.19 30.93
CA ASP A 484 -12.12 -20.52 29.90
C ASP A 484 -12.21 -19.44 28.79
N LEU A 485 -11.11 -19.21 28.07
CA LEU A 485 -10.92 -18.11 27.12
C LEU A 485 -10.42 -18.60 25.74
N GLU A 486 -10.85 -19.78 25.29
CA GLU A 486 -10.56 -20.30 23.93
C GLU A 486 -10.95 -19.31 22.81
N TRP A 487 -11.90 -18.40 23.06
CA TRP A 487 -12.38 -17.42 22.09
C TRP A 487 -11.35 -16.34 21.72
N LEU A 488 -10.29 -16.13 22.51
CA LEU A 488 -9.24 -15.13 22.21
C LEU A 488 -8.16 -15.68 21.26
N ARG A 489 -7.90 -16.99 21.25
CA ARG A 489 -6.94 -17.62 20.33
C ARG A 489 -7.32 -17.49 18.86
N SER A 490 -8.62 -17.37 18.55
CA SER A 490 -9.12 -17.17 17.18
C SER A 490 -9.09 -15.72 16.72
N ARG A 491 -8.66 -14.77 17.58
CA ARG A 491 -8.80 -13.31 17.39
C ARG A 491 -7.49 -12.52 17.37
N THR A 492 -6.38 -13.14 17.77
CA THR A 492 -5.03 -12.59 17.66
C THR A 492 -4.45 -12.88 16.27
N MET A 493 -4.08 -11.83 15.54
CA MET A 493 -3.25 -11.92 14.34
C MET A 493 -1.85 -11.41 14.61
#